data_AF-A0A645AIH4-F1
#
_entry.id   AF-A0A645AIH4-F1
#
_cell.length_a   1.000
_cell.length_b   1.000
_cell.length_c   1.000
_cell.angle_alpha   90.00
_cell.angle_beta   90.00
_cell.angle_gamma   90.00
#
_symmetry.space_group_name_H-M   'P 1'
#
loop_
_entity.id
_entity.type
_entity.pdbx_description
1 polymer ?
#
loop_
_entity_poly.entity_id
_entity_poly.type
_entity_poly.pdbx_seq_one_letter_code
_entity_poly.pdbx_strand_id
1 'polypeptide(L)'
;MIEVSLSKNLDIFGCCLLLDGEVQVYNKVTGSMKPRSFPAGTILIDPNYAERYGEGAKRNTLIHEALHWEKDKRYFEILQIKNRASSEKLYPIMCRQSETYYVPPEGKNTKENEVRWLEWQAHRLAPRVLMPHEMFKKKALEIIERPDSANIDLPLSCDSLIERISEFFLVSRSSAKYRLIEVGLEAVISQFDDYADVYAEILESKSYQPLSPVEAYSLTLNDSVFSEWINDGSFIYADGYFILASQQYVVFKDGIPHLTAKAKKNLSKCVLNIREQRCVEYTYACKDFEGLSFLYKTDVKAQDVDRRIYLFDPKLQMSFEKLDPTESYAAALNSIPAYDEDEENQLLGMLAMPNKSLCQCLWFLMENRHWTAPSTFSEYTGLHANYHGKIKNDQYDNMGTDVLMAICIGLQLRLWLIEQIFVKSQNKLTRYQDPDKTYIRILERFPGVTLNDFNGMLKAAKLPEIGTKEKVS
;
A
#
# COMPACT_ATOMS: atom_id res chain seq x y z
N MET A 1 -26.21 -5.74 -17.71
CA MET A 1 -25.19 -5.43 -16.68
C MET A 1 -25.71 -5.95 -15.34
N ILE A 2 -24.85 -6.57 -14.55
CA ILE A 2 -25.17 -7.08 -13.21
C ILE A 2 -24.09 -6.59 -12.24
N GLU A 3 -24.50 -6.05 -11.10
CA GLU A 3 -23.57 -5.63 -10.04
C GLU A 3 -23.25 -6.81 -9.12
N VAL A 4 -21.96 -7.15 -8.98
CA VAL A 4 -21.46 -8.24 -8.15
C VAL A 4 -20.07 -7.90 -7.61
N SER A 5 -19.76 -8.25 -6.36
CA SER A 5 -18.39 -8.07 -5.84
C SER A 5 -17.43 -9.06 -6.49
N LEU A 6 -16.31 -8.58 -7.02
CA LEU A 6 -15.38 -9.37 -7.84
C LEU A 6 -14.05 -9.64 -7.15
N SER A 7 -13.55 -8.73 -6.31
CA SER A 7 -12.39 -9.00 -5.45
C SER A 7 -12.45 -8.24 -4.13
N LYS A 8 -11.66 -8.69 -3.14
CA LYS A 8 -11.57 -8.07 -1.81
C LYS A 8 -10.96 -6.66 -1.87
N ASN A 9 -9.90 -6.50 -2.65
CA ASN A 9 -9.10 -5.27 -2.77
C ASN A 9 -9.55 -4.37 -3.94
N LEU A 10 -10.66 -4.71 -4.60
CA LEU A 10 -11.18 -4.07 -5.81
C LEU A 10 -10.20 -4.02 -7.00
N ASP A 11 -9.12 -4.82 -7.01
CA ASP A 11 -8.24 -4.93 -8.17
C ASP A 11 -9.02 -5.44 -9.39
N ILE A 12 -9.90 -6.42 -9.22
CA ILE A 12 -10.83 -6.85 -10.27
C ILE A 12 -12.12 -6.05 -10.09
N PHE A 13 -12.49 -5.25 -11.08
CA PHE A 13 -13.64 -4.34 -10.98
C PHE A 13 -14.68 -4.51 -12.09
N GLY A 14 -14.33 -5.20 -13.17
CA GLY A 14 -15.22 -5.49 -14.29
C GLY A 14 -14.88 -6.80 -14.97
N CYS A 15 -15.87 -7.39 -15.63
CA CYS A 15 -15.60 -8.36 -16.70
C CYS A 15 -16.78 -8.48 -17.67
N CYS A 16 -16.46 -8.85 -18.91
CA CYS A 16 -17.42 -9.16 -19.95
C CYS A 16 -17.37 -10.66 -20.26
N LEU A 17 -18.53 -11.32 -20.17
CA LEU A 17 -18.65 -12.70 -20.59
C LEU A 17 -18.78 -12.77 -22.12
N LEU A 18 -17.66 -13.07 -22.79
CA LEU A 18 -17.63 -13.26 -24.25
C LEU A 18 -18.23 -14.60 -24.68
N LEU A 19 -18.28 -15.57 -23.76
CA LEU A 19 -18.90 -16.89 -23.88
C LEU A 19 -19.66 -17.19 -22.57
N ASP A 20 -20.60 -18.14 -22.61
CA ASP A 20 -21.24 -18.66 -21.40
C ASP A 20 -20.16 -19.24 -20.48
N GLY A 21 -20.19 -18.89 -19.19
CA GLY A 21 -19.10 -19.27 -18.29
C GLY A 21 -19.36 -19.01 -16.82
N GLU A 22 -18.41 -19.42 -15.99
CA GLU A 22 -18.43 -19.19 -14.55
C GLU A 22 -17.42 -18.10 -14.18
N VAL A 23 -17.85 -17.20 -13.30
CA VAL A 23 -17.01 -16.17 -12.69
C VAL A 23 -16.94 -16.42 -11.19
N GLN A 24 -15.75 -16.27 -10.61
CA GLN A 24 -15.57 -16.27 -9.16
C GLN A 24 -16.08 -14.95 -8.59
N VAL A 25 -17.15 -14.99 -7.80
CA VAL A 25 -17.76 -13.83 -7.14
C VAL A 25 -17.31 -13.78 -5.69
N TYR A 26 -16.84 -12.62 -5.25
CA TYR A 26 -16.41 -12.40 -3.88
C TYR A 26 -17.60 -12.21 -2.93
N ASN A 27 -17.64 -12.98 -1.85
CA ASN A 27 -18.62 -12.80 -0.78
C ASN A 27 -17.96 -12.10 0.42
N LYS A 28 -18.34 -10.84 0.66
CA LYS A 28 -17.81 -10.03 1.76
C LYS A 28 -18.09 -10.61 3.15
N VAL A 29 -19.22 -11.29 3.34
CA VAL A 29 -19.62 -11.85 4.64
C VAL A 29 -18.75 -13.05 5.01
N THR A 30 -18.48 -13.93 4.05
CA THR A 30 -17.67 -15.14 4.28
C THR A 30 -16.19 -14.95 3.98
N GLY A 31 -15.81 -13.82 3.37
CA GLY A 31 -14.44 -13.55 2.93
C GLY A 31 -13.94 -14.50 1.83
N SER A 32 -14.84 -15.20 1.13
CA SER A 32 -14.49 -16.27 0.19
C SER A 32 -15.02 -16.03 -1.23
N MET A 33 -14.34 -16.63 -2.21
CA MET A 33 -14.77 -16.64 -3.61
C MET A 33 -15.75 -17.80 -3.86
N LYS A 34 -16.84 -17.54 -4.58
CA LYS A 34 -17.82 -18.56 -4.97
C LYS A 34 -18.06 -18.51 -6.48
N PRO A 35 -18.04 -19.65 -7.20
CA PRO A 35 -18.36 -19.67 -8.62
C PRO A 35 -19.83 -19.35 -8.84
N ARG A 36 -20.12 -18.55 -9.87
CA ARG A 36 -21.47 -18.26 -10.35
C ARG A 36 -21.47 -18.24 -11.87
N SER A 37 -22.44 -18.94 -12.48
CA SER A 37 -22.58 -19.00 -13.93
C SER A 37 -23.35 -17.79 -14.46
N PHE A 38 -22.90 -17.25 -15.59
CA PHE A 38 -23.56 -16.18 -16.31
C PHE A 38 -23.55 -16.46 -17.82
N PRO A 39 -24.55 -15.98 -18.57
CA PRO A 39 -24.59 -16.13 -20.03
C PRO A 39 -23.66 -15.13 -20.73
N ALA A 40 -23.26 -15.46 -21.95
CA ALA A 40 -22.53 -14.56 -22.85
C ALA A 40 -23.30 -13.25 -23.06
N GLY A 41 -22.56 -12.15 -23.16
CA GLY A 41 -23.11 -10.79 -23.28
C GLY A 41 -23.42 -10.14 -21.93
N THR A 42 -23.16 -10.84 -20.83
CA THR A 42 -23.30 -10.27 -19.49
C THR A 42 -22.05 -9.47 -19.14
N ILE A 43 -22.23 -8.19 -18.84
CA ILE A 43 -21.23 -7.34 -18.19
C ILE A 43 -21.44 -7.39 -16.68
N LEU A 44 -20.38 -7.72 -15.94
CA LEU A 44 -20.32 -7.68 -14.49
C LEU A 44 -19.52 -6.45 -14.04
N ILE A 45 -19.99 -5.77 -13.01
CA ILE A 45 -19.31 -4.60 -12.41
C ILE A 45 -19.30 -4.75 -10.89
N ASP A 46 -18.16 -4.43 -10.27
CA ASP A 46 -18.08 -4.31 -8.82
C ASP A 46 -18.72 -2.99 -8.36
N PRO A 47 -19.84 -3.02 -7.61
CA PRO A 47 -20.52 -1.79 -7.18
C PRO A 47 -19.64 -0.93 -6.25
N ASN A 48 -18.73 -1.54 -5.49
CA ASN A 48 -17.86 -0.79 -4.58
C ASN A 48 -16.76 -0.05 -5.32
N TYR A 49 -16.37 -0.53 -6.51
CA TYR A 49 -15.45 0.20 -7.37
C TYR A 49 -16.10 1.48 -7.89
N ALA A 50 -17.34 1.38 -8.36
CA ALA A 50 -18.09 2.56 -8.82
C ALA A 50 -18.36 3.56 -7.68
N GLU A 51 -18.66 3.08 -6.48
CA GLU A 51 -18.82 3.92 -5.29
C GLU A 51 -17.52 4.63 -4.90
N ARG A 52 -16.38 3.93 -4.96
CA ARG A 52 -15.07 4.47 -4.54
C ARG A 52 -14.43 5.43 -5.55
N TYR A 53 -14.57 5.16 -6.85
CA TYR A 53 -13.88 5.91 -7.92
C TYR A 53 -14.81 6.78 -8.77
N GLY A 54 -16.10 6.82 -8.41
CA GLY A 54 -17.10 7.68 -9.02
C GLY A 54 -17.64 7.20 -10.37
N GLU A 55 -18.61 7.97 -10.87
CA GLU A 55 -19.36 7.63 -12.09
C GLU A 55 -18.47 7.59 -13.34
N GLY A 56 -17.46 8.45 -13.42
CA GLY A 56 -16.51 8.44 -14.54
C GLY A 56 -15.75 7.13 -14.67
N ALA A 57 -15.36 6.52 -13.54
CA ALA A 57 -14.72 5.21 -13.53
C ALA A 57 -15.71 4.11 -13.96
N LYS A 58 -16.94 4.11 -13.44
CA LYS A 58 -18.01 3.18 -13.83
C LYS A 58 -18.28 3.23 -15.34
N ARG A 59 -18.41 4.42 -15.91
CA ARG A 59 -18.63 4.62 -17.35
C ARG A 59 -17.45 4.13 -18.18
N ASN A 60 -16.22 4.38 -17.73
CA ASN A 60 -15.03 3.88 -18.41
C ASN A 60 -14.99 2.34 -18.41
N THR A 61 -15.29 1.70 -17.28
CA THR A 61 -15.43 0.23 -17.20
C THR A 61 -16.50 -0.26 -18.17
N LEU A 62 -17.70 0.32 -18.18
CA LEU A 62 -18.77 -0.09 -19.08
C LEU A 62 -18.37 -0.04 -20.56
N ILE A 63 -17.69 1.02 -20.98
CA ILE A 63 -17.20 1.15 -22.35
C ILE A 63 -16.06 0.18 -22.64
N HIS A 64 -15.15 -0.04 -21.68
CA HIS A 64 -14.09 -1.05 -21.79
C HIS A 64 -14.68 -2.44 -22.04
N GLU A 65 -15.64 -2.87 -21.22
CA GLU A 65 -16.31 -4.17 -21.36
C GLU A 65 -17.14 -4.27 -22.65
N ALA A 66 -17.76 -3.18 -23.09
CA ALA A 66 -18.46 -3.11 -24.36
C ALA A 66 -17.50 -3.24 -25.56
N LEU A 67 -16.28 -2.70 -25.46
CA LEU A 67 -15.25 -2.85 -26.49
C LEU A 67 -14.82 -4.31 -26.64
N HIS A 68 -14.62 -5.04 -25.53
CA HIS A 68 -14.36 -6.48 -25.59
C HIS A 68 -15.48 -7.24 -26.28
N TRP A 69 -16.73 -6.92 -25.96
CA TRP A 69 -17.87 -7.55 -26.63
C TRP A 69 -17.87 -7.28 -28.14
N GLU A 70 -17.68 -6.03 -28.54
CA GLU A 70 -17.76 -5.60 -29.94
C GLU A 70 -16.56 -6.07 -30.77
N LYS A 71 -15.34 -6.06 -30.20
CA LYS A 71 -14.10 -6.32 -30.94
C LYS A 71 -13.58 -7.74 -30.78
N ASP A 72 -13.76 -8.35 -29.61
CA ASP A 72 -13.00 -9.55 -29.24
C ASP A 72 -13.86 -10.81 -29.20
N LYS A 73 -15.19 -10.68 -29.11
CA LYS A 73 -16.11 -11.83 -29.09
C LYS A 73 -15.81 -12.86 -30.17
N ARG A 74 -15.56 -12.41 -31.41
CA ARG A 74 -15.30 -13.31 -32.54
C ARG A 74 -14.02 -14.12 -32.35
N TYR A 75 -12.99 -13.52 -31.75
CA TYR A 75 -11.74 -14.22 -31.43
C TYR A 75 -12.01 -15.35 -30.41
N PHE A 76 -12.80 -15.09 -29.37
CA PHE A 76 -13.16 -16.10 -28.37
C PHE A 76 -14.07 -17.21 -28.91
N GLU A 77 -15.02 -16.89 -29.81
CA GLU A 77 -15.82 -17.91 -30.51
C GLU A 77 -14.93 -18.87 -31.31
N ILE A 78 -13.92 -18.34 -32.01
CA ILE A 78 -12.97 -19.15 -32.79
C ILE A 78 -12.10 -20.00 -31.87
N LEU A 79 -11.60 -19.43 -30.77
CA LEU A 79 -10.84 -20.16 -29.75
C LEU A 79 -11.65 -21.31 -29.15
N GLN A 80 -12.93 -21.07 -28.84
CA GLN A 80 -13.80 -22.09 -28.27
C GLN A 80 -13.90 -23.29 -29.21
N ILE A 81 -14.09 -23.06 -30.51
CA ILE A 81 -14.15 -24.12 -31.52
C ILE A 81 -12.82 -24.88 -31.61
N LYS A 82 -11.69 -24.18 -31.64
CA LYS A 82 -10.35 -24.79 -31.71
C LYS A 82 -10.01 -25.63 -30.49
N ASN A 83 -10.42 -25.19 -29.30
CA ASN A 83 -10.08 -25.84 -28.03
C ASN A 83 -11.11 -26.91 -27.61
N ARG A 84 -12.15 -27.19 -28.41
CA ARG A 84 -13.13 -28.27 -28.13
C ARG A 84 -12.46 -29.64 -27.94
N ALA A 85 -11.37 -29.90 -28.65
CA ALA A 85 -10.65 -31.17 -28.57
C ALA A 85 -9.76 -31.30 -27.31
N SER A 86 -9.32 -30.17 -26.72
CA SER A 86 -8.38 -30.13 -25.60
C SER A 86 -9.03 -29.91 -24.23
N SER A 87 -10.38 -29.78 -24.15
CA SER A 87 -11.14 -29.52 -22.91
C SER A 87 -10.63 -28.33 -22.08
N GLU A 88 -9.94 -27.38 -22.73
CA GLU A 88 -9.34 -26.22 -22.08
C GLU A 88 -10.45 -25.22 -21.74
N LYS A 89 -10.65 -24.94 -20.44
CA LYS A 89 -11.62 -23.93 -19.99
C LYS A 89 -11.11 -22.55 -20.41
N LEU A 90 -11.85 -21.87 -21.27
CA LEU A 90 -11.67 -20.44 -21.53
C LEU A 90 -12.25 -19.68 -20.34
N TYR A 91 -11.45 -18.78 -19.77
CA TYR A 91 -11.87 -17.91 -18.68
C TYR A 91 -12.33 -16.56 -19.25
N PRO A 92 -13.31 -15.90 -18.60
CA PRO A 92 -13.67 -14.53 -18.96
C PRO A 92 -12.47 -13.61 -18.73
N ILE A 93 -12.35 -12.57 -19.56
CA ILE A 93 -11.32 -11.57 -19.36
C ILE A 93 -11.72 -10.72 -18.16
N MET A 94 -10.83 -10.64 -17.16
CA MET A 94 -11.10 -9.94 -15.91
C MET A 94 -10.36 -8.61 -15.92
N CYS A 95 -11.11 -7.51 -15.95
CA CYS A 95 -10.54 -6.16 -15.99
C CYS A 95 -9.93 -5.81 -14.63
N ARG A 96 -8.65 -5.45 -14.65
CA ARG A 96 -7.84 -5.22 -13.44
C ARG A 96 -7.32 -3.79 -13.35
N GLN A 97 -7.34 -3.22 -12.14
CA GLN A 97 -6.75 -1.90 -11.91
C GLN A 97 -5.25 -1.94 -12.18
N SER A 98 -4.55 -2.93 -11.62
CA SER A 98 -3.11 -3.14 -11.79
C SER A 98 -2.64 -3.45 -13.22
N GLU A 99 -3.56 -3.61 -14.17
CA GLU A 99 -3.21 -3.83 -15.59
C GLU A 99 -3.51 -2.62 -16.47
N THR A 100 -4.10 -1.55 -15.91
CA THR A 100 -4.50 -0.33 -16.65
C THR A 100 -3.35 0.26 -17.49
N TYR A 101 -2.14 0.29 -16.93
CA TYR A 101 -0.95 0.84 -17.59
C TYR A 101 0.05 -0.23 -18.05
N TYR A 102 -0.28 -1.52 -17.92
CA TYR A 102 0.59 -2.60 -18.37
C TYR A 102 0.68 -2.62 -19.89
N VAL A 103 1.89 -2.59 -20.44
CA VAL A 103 2.13 -2.72 -21.88
C VAL A 103 2.63 -4.14 -22.17
N PRO A 104 1.88 -4.95 -22.93
CA PRO A 104 2.32 -6.30 -23.29
C PRO A 104 3.58 -6.27 -24.17
N PRO A 105 4.52 -7.20 -24.00
CA PRO A 105 5.72 -7.27 -24.83
C PRO A 105 5.39 -7.62 -26.28
N GLU A 106 6.03 -6.90 -27.21
CA GLU A 106 6.00 -7.19 -28.64
C GLU A 106 6.73 -8.50 -28.96
N GLY A 107 6.30 -9.21 -30.01
CA GLY A 107 6.93 -10.43 -30.51
C GLY A 107 6.69 -11.71 -29.69
N LYS A 108 6.00 -11.63 -28.54
CA LYS A 108 5.65 -12.80 -27.73
C LYS A 108 4.28 -13.37 -28.14
N ASN A 109 4.28 -14.44 -28.93
CA ASN A 109 3.06 -15.07 -29.47
C ASN A 109 2.53 -16.19 -28.57
N THR A 110 2.19 -15.84 -27.32
CA THR A 110 1.52 -16.77 -26.38
C THR A 110 0.06 -16.35 -26.21
N LYS A 111 -0.88 -17.30 -26.05
CA LYS A 111 -2.31 -17.00 -25.79
C LYS A 111 -2.52 -15.96 -24.70
N GLU A 112 -1.76 -16.06 -23.62
CA GLU A 112 -1.84 -15.10 -22.51
C GLU A 112 -1.37 -13.70 -22.89
N ASN A 113 -0.37 -13.59 -23.75
CA ASN A 113 0.06 -12.28 -24.27
C ASN A 113 -0.98 -11.71 -25.25
N GLU A 114 -1.62 -12.56 -26.05
CA GLU A 114 -2.73 -12.15 -26.92
C GLU A 114 -3.88 -11.55 -26.09
N VAL A 115 -4.31 -12.21 -25.01
CA VAL A 115 -5.34 -11.66 -24.10
C VAL A 115 -4.89 -10.35 -23.46
N ARG A 116 -3.63 -10.24 -23.02
CA ARG A 116 -3.07 -8.98 -22.49
C ARG A 116 -3.07 -7.84 -23.52
N TRP A 117 -2.88 -8.16 -24.80
CA TRP A 117 -3.02 -7.17 -25.88
C TRP A 117 -4.47 -6.70 -26.05
N LEU A 118 -5.46 -7.58 -25.90
CA LEU A 118 -6.87 -7.21 -25.95
C LEU A 118 -7.22 -6.25 -24.79
N GLU A 119 -6.84 -6.59 -23.56
CA GLU A 119 -7.00 -5.72 -22.38
C GLU A 119 -6.35 -4.35 -22.58
N TRP A 120 -5.10 -4.33 -23.04
CA TRP A 120 -4.38 -3.09 -23.31
C TRP A 120 -5.11 -2.22 -24.34
N GLN A 121 -5.58 -2.82 -25.44
CA GLN A 121 -6.33 -2.09 -26.47
C GLN A 121 -7.62 -1.49 -25.89
N ALA A 122 -8.40 -2.26 -25.13
CA ALA A 122 -9.63 -1.79 -24.51
C ALA A 122 -9.38 -0.66 -23.51
N HIS A 123 -8.34 -0.75 -22.66
CA HIS A 123 -7.93 0.32 -21.75
C HIS A 123 -7.59 1.62 -22.49
N ARG A 124 -6.95 1.54 -23.67
CA ARG A 124 -6.60 2.73 -24.46
C ARG A 124 -7.80 3.29 -25.22
N LEU A 125 -8.69 2.44 -25.71
CA LEU A 125 -9.83 2.84 -26.52
C LEU A 125 -10.98 3.41 -25.68
N ALA A 126 -11.26 2.87 -24.48
CA ALA A 126 -12.42 3.28 -23.68
C ALA A 126 -12.47 4.80 -23.38
N PRO A 127 -11.38 5.45 -22.91
CA PRO A 127 -11.37 6.89 -22.70
C PRO A 127 -11.56 7.68 -24.01
N ARG A 128 -11.12 7.16 -25.15
CA ARG A 128 -11.22 7.83 -26.47
C ARG A 128 -12.64 7.75 -27.05
N VAL A 129 -13.38 6.70 -26.70
CA VAL A 129 -14.82 6.58 -27.01
C VAL A 129 -15.62 7.56 -26.15
N LEU A 130 -15.30 7.66 -24.85
CA LEU A 130 -15.94 8.62 -23.95
C LEU A 130 -15.59 10.08 -24.29
N MET A 131 -14.37 10.32 -24.76
CA MET A 131 -13.85 11.65 -25.11
C MET A 131 -13.34 11.68 -26.56
N PRO A 132 -14.23 11.70 -27.57
CA PRO A 132 -13.82 11.72 -28.98
C PRO A 132 -12.91 12.92 -29.29
N HIS A 133 -11.84 12.68 -30.05
CA HIS A 133 -10.71 13.63 -30.22
C HIS A 133 -11.17 15.06 -30.56
N GLU A 134 -11.89 15.23 -31.67
CA GLU A 134 -12.33 16.55 -32.14
C GLU A 134 -13.32 17.22 -31.18
N MET A 135 -14.25 16.44 -30.61
CA MET A 135 -15.29 16.98 -29.73
C MET A 135 -14.70 17.42 -28.38
N PHE A 136 -13.77 16.62 -27.85
CA PHE A 136 -13.03 16.96 -26.63
C PHE A 136 -12.19 18.22 -26.83
N LYS A 137 -11.39 18.27 -27.91
CA LYS A 137 -10.57 19.43 -28.23
C LYS A 137 -11.41 20.69 -28.40
N LYS A 138 -12.51 20.60 -29.15
CA LYS A 138 -13.44 21.72 -29.37
C LYS A 138 -14.01 22.23 -28.04
N LYS A 139 -14.44 21.33 -27.15
CA LYS A 139 -15.00 21.73 -25.85
C LYS A 139 -13.95 22.34 -24.93
N ALA A 140 -12.73 21.79 -24.90
CA ALA A 140 -11.62 22.34 -24.14
C ALA A 140 -11.30 23.78 -24.59
N LEU A 141 -11.19 24.00 -25.89
CA LEU A 141 -10.93 25.34 -26.46
C LEU A 141 -12.08 26.32 -26.18
N GLU A 142 -13.34 25.88 -26.26
CA GLU A 142 -14.50 26.69 -25.89
C GLU A 142 -14.40 27.19 -24.44
N ILE A 143 -14.02 26.30 -23.51
CA ILE A 143 -13.84 26.62 -22.08
C ILE A 143 -12.66 27.60 -21.88
N ILE A 144 -11.57 27.43 -22.64
CA ILE A 144 -10.36 28.26 -22.59
C ILE A 144 -10.61 29.67 -23.15
N GLU A 145 -11.30 29.77 -24.28
CA GLU A 145 -11.58 31.04 -24.96
C GLU A 145 -12.70 31.85 -24.29
N ARG A 146 -13.61 31.17 -23.59
CA ARG A 146 -14.77 31.77 -22.92
C ARG A 146 -14.87 31.25 -21.47
N PRO A 147 -13.96 31.65 -20.58
CA PRO A 147 -14.13 31.42 -19.15
C PRO A 147 -15.43 32.09 -18.69
N ASP A 148 -16.22 31.41 -17.86
CA ASP A 148 -17.57 31.87 -17.48
C ASP A 148 -17.53 33.28 -16.89
N SER A 149 -18.36 34.18 -17.43
CA SER A 149 -18.44 35.60 -17.06
C SER A 149 -19.02 35.86 -15.66
N ALA A 150 -19.32 34.80 -14.88
CA ALA A 150 -19.91 34.90 -13.56
C ALA A 150 -18.87 35.25 -12.47
N ASN A 151 -17.57 35.00 -12.70
CA ASN A 151 -16.47 35.37 -11.81
C ASN A 151 -15.40 36.09 -12.63
N ILE A 152 -15.62 37.38 -12.90
CA ILE A 152 -14.74 38.24 -13.72
C ILE A 152 -13.33 38.38 -13.11
N ASP A 153 -13.16 38.11 -11.81
CA ASP A 153 -11.92 38.37 -11.07
C ASP A 153 -10.97 37.18 -10.93
N LEU A 154 -11.30 35.98 -11.42
CA LEU A 154 -10.41 34.82 -11.35
C LEU A 154 -9.97 34.33 -12.74
N PRO A 155 -8.66 34.34 -13.07
CA PRO A 155 -8.18 33.78 -14.33
C PRO A 155 -8.47 32.28 -14.40
N LEU A 156 -8.72 31.77 -15.61
CA LEU A 156 -8.88 30.34 -15.84
C LEU A 156 -7.60 29.62 -15.44
N SER A 157 -7.76 28.52 -14.72
CA SER A 157 -6.67 27.69 -14.20
C SER A 157 -6.77 26.28 -14.77
N CYS A 158 -5.70 25.49 -14.66
CA CYS A 158 -5.72 24.08 -15.02
C CYS A 158 -6.76 23.34 -14.18
N ASP A 159 -6.80 23.60 -12.87
CA ASP A 159 -7.74 22.95 -11.95
C ASP A 159 -9.21 23.13 -12.36
N SER A 160 -9.59 24.38 -12.68
CA SER A 160 -10.96 24.72 -13.10
C SER A 160 -11.30 24.25 -14.51
N LEU A 161 -10.35 24.27 -15.45
CA LEU A 161 -10.51 23.68 -16.79
C LEU A 161 -10.78 22.18 -16.71
N ILE A 162 -9.98 21.45 -15.91
CA ILE A 162 -10.12 20.00 -15.72
C ILE A 162 -11.45 19.67 -15.08
N GLU A 163 -11.88 20.44 -14.08
CA GLU A 163 -13.18 20.24 -13.45
C GLU A 163 -14.32 20.34 -14.49
N ARG A 164 -14.41 21.47 -15.18
CA ARG A 164 -15.48 21.74 -16.16
C ARG A 164 -15.52 20.70 -17.27
N ILE A 165 -14.36 20.27 -17.78
CA ILE A 165 -14.31 19.28 -18.87
C ILE A 165 -14.61 17.87 -18.36
N SER A 166 -14.18 17.53 -17.14
CA SER A 166 -14.47 16.23 -16.52
C SER A 166 -15.97 16.06 -16.24
N GLU A 167 -16.64 17.11 -15.76
CA GLU A 167 -18.09 17.14 -15.56
C GLU A 167 -18.84 17.03 -16.89
N PHE A 168 -18.40 17.74 -17.93
CA PHE A 168 -19.04 17.70 -19.24
C PHE A 168 -19.00 16.31 -19.89
N PHE A 169 -17.84 15.63 -19.84
CA PHE A 169 -17.69 14.29 -20.42
C PHE A 169 -18.07 13.16 -19.46
N LEU A 170 -18.36 13.46 -18.19
CA LEU A 170 -18.61 12.49 -17.12
C LEU A 170 -17.47 11.48 -17.00
N VAL A 171 -16.25 11.97 -16.88
CA VAL A 171 -15.00 11.18 -16.77
C VAL A 171 -14.23 11.58 -15.51
N SER A 172 -13.25 10.78 -15.11
CA SER A 172 -12.36 11.19 -14.01
C SER A 172 -11.49 12.37 -14.42
N ARG A 173 -11.13 13.21 -13.45
CA ARG A 173 -10.20 14.34 -13.65
C ARG A 173 -8.86 13.89 -14.23
N SER A 174 -8.29 12.80 -13.72
CA SER A 174 -7.06 12.21 -14.29
C SER A 174 -7.22 11.82 -15.77
N SER A 175 -8.36 11.24 -16.17
CA SER A 175 -8.62 10.93 -17.58
C SER A 175 -8.68 12.19 -18.45
N ALA A 176 -9.29 13.26 -17.94
CA ALA A 176 -9.32 14.56 -18.61
C ALA A 176 -7.92 15.20 -18.74
N LYS A 177 -7.07 15.13 -17.70
CA LYS A 177 -5.66 15.60 -17.72
C LYS A 177 -4.89 14.96 -18.87
N TYR A 178 -4.85 13.63 -18.93
CA TYR A 178 -4.19 12.92 -20.02
C TYR A 178 -4.79 13.27 -21.38
N ARG A 179 -6.12 13.40 -21.47
CA ARG A 179 -6.79 13.68 -22.74
C ARG A 179 -6.46 15.06 -23.29
N LEU A 180 -6.32 16.09 -22.45
CA LEU A 180 -5.89 17.44 -22.86
C LEU A 180 -4.52 17.42 -23.55
N ILE A 181 -3.57 16.66 -23.00
CA ILE A 181 -2.25 16.45 -23.62
C ILE A 181 -2.38 15.68 -24.93
N GLU A 182 -3.14 14.58 -24.95
CA GLU A 182 -3.33 13.73 -26.14
C GLU A 182 -3.94 14.47 -27.34
N VAL A 183 -4.81 15.45 -27.13
CA VAL A 183 -5.41 16.26 -28.21
C VAL A 183 -4.54 17.45 -28.64
N GLY A 184 -3.31 17.53 -28.11
CA GLY A 184 -2.30 18.52 -28.46
C GLY A 184 -2.54 19.89 -27.83
N LEU A 185 -3.12 19.96 -26.63
CA LEU A 185 -3.33 21.22 -25.91
C LEU A 185 -2.28 21.50 -24.82
N GLU A 186 -1.26 20.64 -24.67
CA GLU A 186 -0.21 20.79 -23.65
C GLU A 186 0.44 22.18 -23.68
N ALA A 187 0.84 22.67 -24.85
CA ALA A 187 1.47 23.98 -25.01
C ALA A 187 0.58 25.18 -24.61
N VAL A 188 -0.74 24.98 -24.53
CA VAL A 188 -1.70 26.00 -24.08
C VAL A 188 -1.85 25.92 -22.57
N ILE A 189 -2.15 24.73 -22.04
CA ILE A 189 -2.38 24.53 -20.60
C ILE A 189 -1.11 24.75 -19.78
N SER A 190 0.08 24.52 -20.37
CA SER A 190 1.37 24.76 -19.70
C SER A 190 1.66 26.23 -19.42
N GLN A 191 0.86 27.15 -19.97
CA GLN A 191 0.96 28.59 -19.71
C GLN A 191 0.15 29.03 -18.48
N PHE A 192 -0.67 28.15 -17.91
CA PHE A 192 -1.44 28.45 -16.70
C PHE A 192 -0.55 28.32 -15.45
N ASP A 193 -0.73 29.23 -14.50
CA ASP A 193 0.13 29.36 -13.31
C ASP A 193 0.16 28.09 -12.45
N ASP A 194 -0.95 27.35 -12.40
CA ASP A 194 -1.12 26.12 -11.62
C ASP A 194 -0.77 24.83 -12.39
N TYR A 195 -0.27 24.92 -13.63
CA TYR A 195 0.02 23.73 -14.46
C TYR A 195 0.95 22.73 -13.76
N ALA A 196 2.07 23.20 -13.22
CA ALA A 196 3.06 22.36 -12.56
C ALA A 196 2.49 21.62 -11.33
N ASP A 197 1.59 22.28 -10.59
CA ASP A 197 0.97 21.73 -9.39
C ASP A 197 -0.14 20.73 -9.72
N VAL A 198 -1.00 21.06 -10.68
CA VAL A 198 -2.13 20.20 -11.06
C VAL A 198 -1.68 18.97 -11.87
N TYR A 199 -0.58 19.10 -12.64
CA TYR A 199 0.00 18.00 -13.43
C TYR A 199 1.22 17.34 -12.76
N ALA A 200 1.45 17.57 -11.46
CA ALA A 200 2.60 17.00 -10.74
C ALA A 200 2.72 15.47 -10.88
N GLU A 201 1.59 14.76 -10.95
CA GLU A 201 1.53 13.30 -11.16
C GLU A 201 2.16 12.84 -12.50
N ILE A 202 2.11 13.70 -13.52
CA ILE A 202 2.63 13.48 -14.87
C ILE A 202 4.06 14.03 -15.00
N LEU A 203 4.32 15.22 -14.44
CA LEU A 203 5.56 15.97 -14.67
C LEU A 203 6.71 15.57 -13.74
N GLU A 204 6.43 15.31 -12.45
CA GLU A 204 7.46 15.13 -11.44
C GLU A 204 7.11 14.01 -10.45
N SER A 205 6.86 12.80 -10.97
CA SER A 205 6.67 11.61 -10.15
C SER A 205 7.89 10.67 -10.16
N LYS A 206 8.25 10.17 -8.98
CA LYS A 206 9.29 9.15 -8.80
C LYS A 206 8.64 7.88 -8.29
N SER A 207 8.78 6.78 -9.04
CA SER A 207 8.22 5.47 -8.68
C SER A 207 9.14 4.70 -7.73
N TYR A 208 8.57 3.72 -7.02
CA TYR A 208 9.27 2.82 -6.10
C TYR A 208 10.13 3.56 -5.07
N GLN A 209 9.55 4.54 -4.38
CA GLN A 209 10.25 5.26 -3.33
C GLN A 209 10.24 4.44 -2.03
N PRO A 210 11.39 4.32 -1.35
CA PRO A 210 11.44 3.70 -0.05
C PRO A 210 10.72 4.58 0.97
N LEU A 211 10.05 3.92 1.90
CA LEU A 211 9.45 4.53 3.08
C LEU A 211 10.33 4.25 4.29
N SER A 212 10.38 5.18 5.23
CA SER A 212 10.84 4.88 6.59
C SER A 212 9.83 3.97 7.31
N PRO A 213 10.22 3.27 8.39
CA PRO A 213 9.28 2.48 9.19
C PRO A 213 8.08 3.30 9.71
N VAL A 214 8.32 4.57 10.05
CA VAL A 214 7.27 5.50 10.52
C VAL A 214 6.28 5.84 9.41
N GLU A 215 6.76 6.11 8.21
CA GLU A 215 5.92 6.40 7.05
C GLU A 215 5.13 5.15 6.61
N ALA A 216 5.78 3.98 6.61
CA ALA A 216 5.15 2.70 6.29
C ALA A 216 4.02 2.37 7.28
N TYR A 217 4.23 2.60 8.57
CA TYR A 217 3.20 2.43 9.59
C TYR A 217 2.06 3.44 9.42
N SER A 218 2.38 4.71 9.20
CA SER A 218 1.40 5.78 9.03
C SER A 218 0.50 5.53 7.81
N LEU A 219 1.08 5.11 6.68
CA LEU A 219 0.34 4.76 5.46
C LEU A 219 -0.58 3.55 5.69
N THR A 220 -0.14 2.58 6.51
CA THR A 220 -0.97 1.42 6.88
C THR A 220 -2.15 1.80 7.76
N LEU A 221 -1.96 2.66 8.77
CA LEU A 221 -3.03 3.04 9.69
C LEU A 221 -4.08 3.96 9.07
N ASN A 222 -3.63 4.90 8.24
CA ASN A 222 -4.47 6.01 7.79
C ASN A 222 -5.37 5.62 6.61
N ASP A 223 -5.11 4.50 5.92
CA ASP A 223 -5.78 4.20 4.67
C ASP A 223 -6.28 2.75 4.53
N SER A 224 -7.56 2.63 4.19
CA SER A 224 -8.24 1.35 4.01
C SER A 224 -7.86 0.63 2.71
N VAL A 225 -7.55 1.35 1.63
CA VAL A 225 -7.20 0.79 0.33
C VAL A 225 -5.82 0.13 0.38
N PHE A 226 -4.83 0.83 0.92
CA PHE A 226 -3.48 0.28 1.07
C PHE A 226 -3.49 -0.93 2.03
N SER A 227 -4.23 -0.82 3.13
CA SER A 227 -4.45 -1.92 4.08
C SER A 227 -5.07 -3.15 3.42
N GLU A 228 -6.09 -2.99 2.57
CA GLU A 228 -6.74 -4.10 1.84
C GLU A 228 -5.74 -4.91 0.99
N TRP A 229 -4.70 -4.26 0.44
CA TRP A 229 -3.66 -4.89 -0.37
C TRP A 229 -2.61 -5.67 0.43
N ILE A 230 -2.29 -5.25 1.67
CA ILE A 230 -1.23 -5.88 2.48
C ILE A 230 -1.75 -6.83 3.56
N ASN A 231 -3.05 -6.79 3.87
CA ASN A 231 -3.63 -7.52 5.00
C ASN A 231 -3.82 -9.03 4.76
N ASP A 232 -3.63 -9.52 3.54
CA ASP A 232 -3.66 -10.97 3.28
C ASP A 232 -2.30 -11.67 3.52
N GLY A 233 -1.27 -10.91 3.90
CA GLY A 233 0.06 -11.43 4.19
C GLY A 233 0.94 -11.65 2.96
N SER A 234 0.47 -11.28 1.76
CA SER A 234 1.24 -11.41 0.52
C SER A 234 2.44 -10.46 0.47
N PHE A 235 2.42 -9.39 1.26
CA PHE A 235 3.48 -8.38 1.34
C PHE A 235 4.03 -8.24 2.75
N ILE A 236 5.35 -8.13 2.83
CA ILE A 236 6.10 -7.81 4.06
C ILE A 236 6.93 -6.55 3.84
N TYR A 237 7.19 -5.83 4.93
CA TYR A 237 8.01 -4.62 4.88
C TYR A 237 9.49 -4.98 5.07
N ALA A 238 10.35 -4.60 4.11
CA ALA A 238 11.77 -4.93 4.08
C ALA A 238 12.58 -3.86 3.33
N ASP A 239 13.74 -3.45 3.87
CA ASP A 239 14.62 -2.39 3.34
C ASP A 239 13.89 -1.13 2.79
N GLY A 240 12.79 -0.71 3.44
CA GLY A 240 11.99 0.46 3.03
C GLY A 240 10.85 0.19 2.05
N TYR A 241 10.60 -1.07 1.68
CA TYR A 241 9.61 -1.44 0.67
C TYR A 241 8.59 -2.45 1.19
N PHE A 242 7.35 -2.36 0.71
CA PHE A 242 6.39 -3.45 0.82
C PHE A 242 6.61 -4.43 -0.34
N ILE A 243 7.25 -5.55 -0.03
CA ILE A 243 7.72 -6.54 -1.01
C ILE A 243 6.94 -7.85 -0.88
N LEU A 244 6.72 -8.53 -2.02
CA LEU A 244 6.13 -9.86 -2.04
C LEU A 244 6.88 -10.80 -1.10
N ALA A 245 6.13 -11.44 -0.22
CA ALA A 245 6.62 -12.47 0.69
C ALA A 245 6.96 -13.74 -0.11
N SER A 246 8.13 -13.74 -0.74
CA SER A 246 8.69 -14.87 -1.48
C SER A 246 10.19 -14.98 -1.19
N GLN A 247 10.68 -16.20 -0.99
CA GLN A 247 12.11 -16.48 -0.79
C GLN A 247 12.98 -16.02 -1.97
N GLN A 248 12.37 -15.83 -3.15
CA GLN A 248 13.04 -15.26 -4.31
C GLN A 248 13.45 -13.80 -4.10
N TYR A 249 12.66 -13.06 -3.32
CA TYR A 249 12.74 -11.62 -3.19
C TYR A 249 13.18 -11.15 -1.81
N VAL A 250 12.97 -11.98 -0.78
CA VAL A 250 13.31 -11.66 0.61
C VAL A 250 14.23 -12.71 1.21
N VAL A 251 15.23 -12.24 1.95
CA VAL A 251 16.12 -13.04 2.79
C VAL A 251 16.06 -12.51 4.22
N PHE A 252 16.08 -13.41 5.19
CA PHE A 252 16.12 -13.05 6.60
C PHE A 252 17.56 -13.11 7.10
N LYS A 253 18.00 -12.03 7.76
CA LYS A 253 19.27 -11.99 8.48
C LYS A 253 18.96 -11.60 9.92
N ASP A 254 19.33 -12.46 10.87
CA ASP A 254 19.07 -12.23 12.30
C ASP A 254 17.58 -11.92 12.58
N GLY A 255 16.67 -12.61 11.86
CA GLY A 255 15.22 -12.42 11.98
C GLY A 255 14.66 -11.17 11.28
N ILE A 256 15.51 -10.33 10.67
CA ILE A 256 15.10 -9.10 9.98
C ILE A 256 14.98 -9.35 8.46
N PRO A 257 13.85 -8.99 7.82
CA PRO A 257 13.67 -9.14 6.38
C PRO A 257 14.50 -8.12 5.60
N HIS A 258 15.24 -8.61 4.60
CA HIS A 258 16.02 -7.81 3.66
C HIS A 258 15.74 -8.21 2.22
N LEU A 259 15.89 -7.26 1.29
CA LEU A 259 15.75 -7.52 -0.13
C LEU A 259 16.93 -8.36 -0.66
N THR A 260 16.63 -9.38 -1.47
CA THR A 260 17.66 -10.12 -2.20
C THR A 260 18.28 -9.24 -3.30
N ALA A 261 19.47 -9.60 -3.78
CA ALA A 261 20.09 -8.91 -4.92
C ALA A 261 19.21 -8.95 -6.19
N LYS A 262 18.37 -9.99 -6.33
CA LYS A 262 17.40 -10.11 -7.42
C LYS A 262 16.29 -9.08 -7.30
N ALA A 263 15.73 -8.91 -6.09
CA ALA A 263 14.71 -7.90 -5.80
C ALA A 263 15.24 -6.47 -6.03
N LYS A 264 16.43 -6.14 -5.52
CA LYS A 264 17.04 -4.80 -5.69
C LYS A 264 17.22 -4.40 -7.15
N LYS A 265 17.45 -5.37 -8.05
CA LYS A 265 17.57 -5.15 -9.49
C LYS A 265 16.22 -5.09 -10.23
N ASN A 266 15.12 -5.51 -9.60
CA ASN A 266 13.80 -5.68 -10.23
C ASN A 266 12.65 -5.28 -9.30
N LEU A 267 12.73 -4.10 -8.67
CA LEU A 267 11.71 -3.61 -7.73
C LEU A 267 10.31 -3.66 -8.34
N SER A 268 10.18 -3.27 -9.62
CA SER A 268 8.90 -3.26 -10.33
C SER A 268 8.17 -4.61 -10.40
N LYS A 269 8.87 -5.74 -10.22
CA LYS A 269 8.26 -7.07 -10.26
C LYS A 269 7.82 -7.60 -8.90
N CYS A 270 8.26 -6.98 -7.81
CA CYS A 270 8.13 -7.57 -6.48
C CYS A 270 7.70 -6.60 -5.38
N VAL A 271 7.73 -5.29 -5.62
CA VAL A 271 7.43 -4.27 -4.62
C VAL A 271 6.19 -3.48 -5.01
N LEU A 272 5.35 -3.13 -4.02
CA LEU A 272 4.29 -2.15 -4.21
C LEU A 272 4.88 -0.80 -4.60
N ASN A 273 4.40 -0.25 -5.70
CA ASN A 273 4.84 1.03 -6.22
C ASN A 273 4.25 2.16 -5.37
N ILE A 274 5.09 2.69 -4.48
CA ILE A 274 4.85 3.97 -3.80
C ILE A 274 5.52 5.06 -4.62
N ARG A 275 4.73 6.04 -5.07
CA ARG A 275 5.21 7.20 -5.80
C ARG A 275 5.44 8.38 -4.89
N GLU A 276 6.55 9.09 -5.05
CA GLU A 276 6.70 10.45 -4.52
C GLU A 276 6.30 11.44 -5.61
N GLN A 277 5.49 12.43 -5.24
CA GLN A 277 5.20 13.59 -6.09
C GLN A 277 5.00 14.84 -5.24
N ARG A 278 5.17 16.00 -5.87
CA ARG A 278 4.79 17.29 -5.29
C ARG A 278 3.27 17.35 -5.09
N CYS A 279 2.83 17.99 -4.01
CA CYS A 279 1.43 18.18 -3.68
C CYS A 279 1.23 19.56 -3.07
N VAL A 280 0.54 20.43 -3.80
CA VAL A 280 0.10 21.75 -3.31
C VAL A 280 -1.42 21.74 -3.17
N GLU A 281 -1.95 22.50 -2.22
CA GLU A 281 -3.39 22.64 -2.06
C GLU A 281 -3.97 23.54 -3.18
N TYR A 282 -4.93 23.00 -3.92
CA TYR A 282 -5.77 23.72 -4.87
C TYR A 282 -7.23 23.25 -4.72
N THR A 283 -8.16 23.99 -5.33
CA THR A 283 -9.62 23.90 -5.06
C THR A 283 -10.14 22.46 -5.12
N TYR A 284 -9.78 21.71 -6.16
CA TYR A 284 -10.26 20.33 -6.36
C TYR A 284 -9.18 19.26 -6.13
N ALA A 285 -8.10 19.57 -5.39
CA ALA A 285 -7.04 18.61 -5.09
C ALA A 285 -7.55 17.33 -4.42
N CYS A 286 -8.56 17.44 -3.55
CA CYS A 286 -9.16 16.28 -2.89
C CYS A 286 -9.81 15.29 -3.87
N LYS A 287 -10.33 15.77 -5.01
CA LYS A 287 -10.93 14.91 -6.05
C LYS A 287 -9.86 14.16 -6.86
N ASP A 288 -8.65 14.70 -6.96
CA ASP A 288 -7.55 14.04 -7.66
C ASP A 288 -6.95 12.88 -6.85
N PHE A 289 -7.11 12.91 -5.53
CA PHE A 289 -6.67 11.83 -4.63
C PHE A 289 -7.80 10.88 -4.20
N GLU A 290 -9.01 11.03 -4.75
CA GLU A 290 -10.15 10.20 -4.40
C GLU A 290 -9.92 8.73 -4.76
N GLY A 291 -10.10 7.83 -3.77
CA GLY A 291 -9.85 6.40 -3.93
C GLY A 291 -8.38 5.99 -3.95
N LEU A 292 -7.45 6.90 -3.65
CA LEU A 292 -6.01 6.67 -3.53
C LEU A 292 -5.56 6.78 -2.06
N SER A 293 -4.45 6.13 -1.72
CA SER A 293 -3.84 6.24 -0.40
C SER A 293 -2.64 7.16 -0.46
N PHE A 294 -2.54 8.16 0.41
CA PHE A 294 -1.36 9.03 0.44
C PHE A 294 -0.95 9.45 1.85
N LEU A 295 0.32 9.85 1.97
CA LEU A 295 0.92 10.35 3.19
C LEU A 295 1.81 11.55 2.86
N TYR A 296 1.69 12.64 3.61
CA TYR A 296 2.66 13.74 3.53
C TYR A 296 4.00 13.29 4.09
N LYS A 297 5.08 13.62 3.37
CA LYS A 297 6.44 13.32 3.81
C LYS A 297 6.73 14.04 5.13
N THR A 298 7.15 13.28 6.14
CA THR A 298 7.24 13.75 7.54
C THR A 298 8.34 14.79 7.79
N ASP A 299 9.32 14.91 6.89
CA ASP A 299 10.48 15.81 7.03
C ASP A 299 10.22 17.25 6.56
N VAL A 300 9.01 17.55 6.08
CA VAL A 300 8.68 18.88 5.58
C VAL A 300 8.34 19.78 6.77
N LYS A 301 9.24 20.72 7.10
CA LYS A 301 8.97 21.74 8.13
C LYS A 301 7.71 22.51 7.71
N ALA A 302 6.89 22.96 8.67
CA ALA A 302 5.60 23.62 8.42
C ALA A 302 5.65 24.91 7.56
N GLN A 303 6.83 25.36 7.13
CA GLN A 303 7.09 26.52 6.28
C GLN A 303 7.66 26.16 4.90
N ASP A 304 7.87 24.88 4.59
CA ASP A 304 8.40 24.48 3.28
C ASP A 304 7.32 24.59 2.20
N VAL A 305 7.70 25.23 1.10
CA VAL A 305 6.84 25.46 -0.07
C VAL A 305 6.80 24.22 -0.98
N ASP A 306 7.81 23.33 -0.90
CA ASP A 306 7.87 22.06 -1.64
C ASP A 306 7.29 20.90 -0.84
N ARG A 307 5.97 20.91 -0.64
CA ARG A 307 5.25 19.79 0.01
C ARG A 307 5.22 18.59 -0.92
N ARG A 308 5.66 17.43 -0.42
CA ARG A 308 5.65 16.15 -1.14
C ARG A 308 4.79 15.12 -0.43
N ILE A 309 4.20 14.23 -1.22
CA ILE A 309 3.43 13.09 -0.74
C ILE A 309 4.02 11.79 -1.25
N TYR A 310 3.88 10.75 -0.44
CA TYR A 310 3.92 9.36 -0.88
C TYR A 310 2.51 8.94 -1.27
N LEU A 311 2.33 8.45 -2.49
CA LEU A 311 1.07 8.07 -3.09
C LEU A 311 1.12 6.59 -3.48
N PHE A 312 0.12 5.84 -3.03
CA PHE A 312 -0.20 4.50 -3.50
C PHE A 312 -1.46 4.56 -4.36
N ASP A 313 -1.31 4.19 -5.63
CA ASP A 313 -2.39 4.06 -6.59
C ASP A 313 -2.48 2.59 -7.06
N PRO A 314 -3.60 1.89 -6.83
CA PRO A 314 -3.83 0.54 -7.33
C PRO A 314 -3.60 0.39 -8.84
N LYS A 315 -3.86 1.43 -9.64
CA LYS A 315 -3.68 1.40 -11.10
C LYS A 315 -2.22 1.35 -11.54
N LEU A 316 -1.31 1.82 -10.68
CA LEU A 316 0.13 1.88 -10.94
C LEU A 316 0.89 0.68 -10.36
N GLN A 317 0.17 -0.29 -9.82
CA GLN A 317 0.74 -1.54 -9.34
C GLN A 317 0.89 -2.51 -10.50
N MET A 318 1.82 -3.45 -10.38
CA MET A 318 1.85 -4.60 -11.27
C MET A 318 0.82 -5.64 -10.82
N SER A 319 0.24 -6.34 -11.79
CA SER A 319 -0.49 -7.59 -11.52
C SER A 319 0.51 -8.62 -11.01
N PHE A 320 0.51 -8.83 -9.70
CA PHE A 320 1.34 -9.86 -9.08
C PHE A 320 0.65 -11.21 -9.32
N GLU A 321 1.37 -12.16 -9.92
CA GLU A 321 0.89 -13.54 -9.97
C GLU A 321 0.62 -14.00 -8.54
N LYS A 322 -0.53 -14.65 -8.32
CA LYS A 322 -0.83 -15.22 -7.00
C LYS A 322 0.31 -16.14 -6.64
N LEU A 323 0.99 -15.82 -5.54
CA LEU A 323 1.97 -16.71 -4.95
C LEU A 323 1.30 -18.07 -4.75
N ASP A 324 1.99 -19.13 -5.14
CA ASP A 324 1.58 -20.48 -4.78
C ASP A 324 1.40 -20.49 -3.24
N PRO A 325 0.25 -20.93 -2.70
CA PRO A 325 0.02 -20.88 -1.26
C PRO A 325 1.17 -21.51 -0.48
N THR A 326 1.79 -22.58 -0.98
CA THR A 326 2.94 -23.21 -0.35
C THR A 326 4.17 -22.31 -0.30
N GLU A 327 4.49 -21.57 -1.38
CA GLU A 327 5.58 -20.58 -1.37
C GLU A 327 5.28 -19.37 -0.47
N SER A 328 4.04 -18.87 -0.49
CA SER A 328 3.58 -17.77 0.36
C SER A 328 3.66 -18.16 1.83
N TYR A 329 3.19 -19.37 2.20
CA TYR A 329 3.29 -19.88 3.56
C TYR A 329 4.72 -20.14 3.99
N ALA A 330 5.58 -20.65 3.12
CA ALA A 330 7.00 -20.85 3.43
C ALA A 330 7.72 -19.51 3.66
N ALA A 331 7.41 -18.48 2.87
CA ALA A 331 7.96 -17.15 3.08
C ALA A 331 7.39 -16.47 4.32
N ALA A 332 6.09 -16.60 4.58
CA ALA A 332 5.46 -16.12 5.81
C ALA A 332 6.05 -16.80 7.05
N LEU A 333 6.26 -18.12 7.00
CA LEU A 333 6.92 -18.88 8.06
C LEU A 333 8.35 -18.40 8.30
N ASN A 334 9.13 -18.20 7.23
CA ASN A 334 10.48 -17.66 7.33
C ASN A 334 10.50 -16.19 7.79
N SER A 335 9.38 -15.47 7.63
CA SER A 335 9.23 -14.10 8.12
C SER A 335 8.91 -14.00 9.60
N ILE A 336 8.54 -15.12 10.22
CA ILE A 336 8.51 -15.20 11.66
C ILE A 336 9.96 -15.14 12.13
N PRO A 337 10.36 -14.11 12.89
CA PRO A 337 11.74 -13.99 13.35
C PRO A 337 12.17 -15.26 14.07
N ALA A 338 13.29 -15.84 13.62
CA ALA A 338 13.94 -16.90 14.39
C ALA A 338 14.26 -16.34 15.77
N TYR A 339 13.95 -17.10 16.81
CA TYR A 339 14.24 -16.74 18.18
C TYR A 339 15.19 -17.77 18.77
N ASP A 340 16.02 -17.33 19.71
CA ASP A 340 16.85 -18.23 20.47
C ASP A 340 15.96 -18.97 21.49
N GLU A 341 15.52 -20.16 21.11
CA GLU A 341 14.62 -20.99 21.91
C GLU A 341 15.25 -21.37 23.27
N ASP A 342 16.57 -21.50 23.34
CA ASP A 342 17.28 -21.77 24.58
C ASP A 342 17.32 -20.54 25.49
N GLU A 343 17.61 -19.34 24.96
CA GLU A 343 17.53 -18.07 25.70
C GLU A 343 16.12 -17.84 26.26
N GLU A 344 15.10 -18.04 25.44
CA GLU A 344 13.71 -17.82 25.85
C GLU A 344 13.24 -18.84 26.89
N ASN A 345 13.56 -20.12 26.72
CA ASN A 345 13.21 -21.15 27.70
C ASN A 345 13.87 -20.89 29.05
N GLN A 346 15.14 -20.48 29.05
CA GLN A 346 15.85 -20.10 30.27
C GLN A 346 15.24 -18.85 30.91
N LEU A 347 14.93 -17.82 30.12
CA LEU A 347 14.26 -16.61 30.61
C LEU A 347 12.90 -16.95 31.26
N LEU A 348 12.05 -17.74 30.60
CA LEU A 348 10.77 -18.16 31.16
C LEU A 348 10.93 -18.93 32.46
N GLY A 349 11.91 -19.84 32.51
CA GLY A 349 12.28 -20.55 33.74
C GLY A 349 12.64 -19.57 34.86
N MET A 350 13.45 -18.56 34.57
CA MET A 350 13.81 -17.50 35.53
C MET A 350 12.60 -16.66 35.94
N LEU A 351 11.74 -16.27 35.01
CA LEU A 351 10.53 -15.48 35.30
C LEU A 351 9.56 -16.26 36.20
N ALA A 352 9.45 -17.58 36.05
CA ALA A 352 8.62 -18.42 36.91
C ALA A 352 9.17 -18.61 38.33
N MET A 353 10.48 -18.45 38.54
CA MET A 353 11.13 -18.65 39.84
C MET A 353 10.83 -17.51 40.82
N PRO A 354 10.22 -17.78 42.01
CA PRO A 354 9.90 -16.74 42.98
C PRO A 354 11.11 -15.99 43.57
N ASN A 355 12.28 -16.63 43.57
CA ASN A 355 13.53 -16.09 44.12
C ASN A 355 14.37 -15.32 43.09
N LYS A 356 13.95 -15.27 41.82
CA LYS A 356 14.59 -14.48 40.78
C LYS A 356 13.87 -13.14 40.62
N SER A 357 14.64 -12.07 40.69
CA SER A 357 14.16 -10.69 40.53
C SER A 357 13.96 -10.33 39.06
N LEU A 358 13.31 -9.19 38.79
CA LEU A 358 13.14 -8.67 37.43
C LEU A 358 14.50 -8.22 36.87
N CYS A 359 15.31 -7.54 37.68
CA CYS A 359 16.65 -7.11 37.30
C CYS A 359 17.55 -8.29 36.91
N GLN A 360 17.49 -9.42 37.63
CA GLN A 360 18.25 -10.62 37.27
C GLN A 360 17.80 -11.21 35.92
N CYS A 361 16.51 -11.18 35.61
CA CYS A 361 16.00 -11.65 34.31
C CYS A 361 16.43 -10.75 33.16
N LEU A 362 16.37 -9.42 33.34
CA LEU A 362 16.83 -8.46 32.35
C LEU A 362 18.35 -8.50 32.16
N TRP A 363 19.11 -8.68 33.24
CA TRP A 363 20.56 -8.81 33.19
C TRP A 363 21.00 -10.06 32.42
N PHE A 364 20.31 -11.18 32.60
CA PHE A 364 20.54 -12.40 31.81
C PHE A 364 20.46 -12.15 30.30
N LEU A 365 19.40 -11.44 29.85
CA LEU A 365 19.26 -11.07 28.43
C LEU A 365 20.38 -10.15 27.95
N MET A 366 20.77 -9.17 28.78
CA MET A 366 21.87 -8.27 28.46
C MET A 366 23.21 -9.00 28.34
N GLU A 367 23.50 -9.96 29.22
CA GLU A 367 24.74 -10.75 29.17
C GLU A 367 24.81 -11.65 27.94
N ASN A 368 23.73 -12.39 27.65
CA ASN A 368 23.66 -13.24 26.46
C ASN A 368 23.84 -12.44 25.16
N ARG A 369 23.39 -11.19 25.14
CA ARG A 369 23.50 -10.29 23.98
C ARG A 369 24.73 -9.39 24.02
N HIS A 370 25.66 -9.66 24.94
CA HIS A 370 26.93 -8.95 25.09
C HIS A 370 26.81 -7.45 25.39
N TRP A 371 25.73 -7.00 26.04
CA TRP A 371 25.54 -5.63 26.54
C TRP A 371 26.35 -5.37 27.83
N THR A 372 27.67 -5.56 27.73
CA THR A 372 28.60 -5.42 28.86
C THR A 372 28.91 -3.96 29.21
N ALA A 373 28.82 -3.05 28.23
CA ALA A 373 29.10 -1.63 28.40
C ALA A 373 27.81 -0.81 28.65
N PRO A 374 27.81 0.14 29.61
CA PRO A 374 26.67 1.03 29.84
C PRO A 374 26.30 1.90 28.62
N SER A 375 27.27 2.19 27.74
CA SER A 375 27.05 2.94 26.50
C SER A 375 26.14 2.17 25.54
N THR A 376 26.35 0.86 25.38
CA THR A 376 25.50 -0.01 24.56
C THR A 376 24.07 -0.01 25.08
N PHE A 377 23.88 -0.15 26.39
CA PHE A 377 22.55 -0.04 26.99
C PHE A 377 21.87 1.30 26.66
N SER A 378 22.60 2.41 26.79
CA SER A 378 22.06 3.74 26.52
C SER A 378 21.69 3.95 25.04
N GLU A 379 22.50 3.41 24.12
CA GLU A 379 22.29 3.48 22.68
C GLU A 379 21.00 2.78 22.26
N TYR A 380 20.78 1.55 22.71
CA TYR A 380 19.63 0.74 22.30
C TYR A 380 18.34 1.08 23.04
N THR A 381 18.42 1.56 24.29
CA THR A 381 17.24 1.82 25.13
C THR A 381 16.89 3.29 25.28
N GLY A 382 17.74 4.22 24.84
CA GLY A 382 17.56 5.66 25.07
C GLY A 382 17.51 6.03 26.56
N LEU A 383 17.87 5.12 27.45
CA LEU A 383 17.87 5.30 28.90
C LEU A 383 19.25 5.71 29.41
N HIS A 384 19.29 6.55 30.43
CA HIS A 384 20.55 6.95 31.05
C HIS A 384 21.39 5.74 31.50
N ALA A 385 22.70 5.77 31.23
CA ALA A 385 23.63 4.68 31.50
C ALA A 385 23.70 4.20 32.98
N ASN A 386 23.13 4.96 33.91
CA ASN A 386 23.07 4.59 35.33
C ASN A 386 22.10 3.43 35.59
N TYR A 387 21.06 3.27 34.76
CA TYR A 387 20.10 2.18 34.91
C TYR A 387 20.76 0.82 34.64
N HIS A 388 21.72 0.76 33.71
CA HIS A 388 22.53 -0.44 33.46
C HIS A 388 23.20 -0.95 34.75
N GLY A 389 23.92 -0.07 35.45
CA GLY A 389 24.58 -0.42 36.71
C GLY A 389 23.60 -0.81 37.83
N LYS A 390 22.43 -0.17 37.90
CA LYS A 390 21.39 -0.52 38.88
C LYS A 390 20.77 -1.89 38.60
N ILE A 391 20.53 -2.21 37.32
CA ILE A 391 19.99 -3.51 36.91
C ILE A 391 21.03 -4.61 37.20
N LYS A 392 22.29 -4.38 36.84
CA LYS A 392 23.40 -5.30 37.15
C LYS A 392 23.51 -5.62 38.64
N ASN A 393 23.32 -4.62 39.49
CA ASN A 393 23.46 -4.74 40.93
C ASN A 393 22.15 -5.12 41.64
N ASP A 394 21.09 -5.48 40.90
CA ASP A 394 19.80 -5.92 41.45
C ASP A 394 19.10 -4.86 42.33
N GLN A 395 19.13 -3.60 41.90
CA GLN A 395 18.66 -2.43 42.69
C GLN A 395 17.48 -1.67 42.06
N TYR A 396 16.84 -2.21 41.02
CA TYR A 396 15.82 -1.46 40.26
C TYR A 396 14.62 -2.29 39.78
N ASP A 397 14.16 -3.23 40.59
CA ASP A 397 13.02 -4.10 40.25
C ASP A 397 11.67 -3.37 40.11
N ASN A 398 11.54 -2.18 40.70
CA ASN A 398 10.33 -1.36 40.68
C ASN A 398 10.33 -0.32 39.54
N MET A 399 11.00 -0.62 38.42
CA MET A 399 11.03 0.24 37.25
C MET A 399 9.62 0.49 36.69
N GLY A 400 9.33 1.72 36.26
CA GLY A 400 8.03 2.07 35.69
C GLY A 400 7.83 1.53 34.27
N THR A 401 6.57 1.48 33.82
CA THR A 401 6.17 0.98 32.49
C THR A 401 7.02 1.50 31.34
N ASP A 402 7.23 2.82 31.23
CA ASP A 402 7.97 3.41 30.10
C ASP A 402 9.44 2.97 30.08
N VAL A 403 10.05 2.83 31.26
CA VAL A 403 11.44 2.39 31.40
C VAL A 403 11.55 0.91 31.05
N LEU A 404 10.66 0.08 31.59
CA LEU A 404 10.64 -1.36 31.28
C LEU A 404 10.37 -1.61 29.80
N MET A 405 9.43 -0.87 29.20
CA MET A 405 9.08 -0.97 27.79
C MET A 405 10.26 -0.57 26.90
N ALA A 406 10.95 0.54 27.22
CA ALA A 406 12.14 0.97 26.48
C ALA A 406 13.28 -0.08 26.55
N ILE A 407 13.47 -0.73 27.70
CA ILE A 407 14.44 -1.85 27.84
C ILE A 407 14.02 -3.03 26.96
N CYS A 408 12.73 -3.42 27.02
CA CYS A 408 12.21 -4.53 26.24
C CYS A 408 12.33 -4.31 24.72
N ILE A 409 12.07 -3.10 24.25
CA ILE A 409 12.20 -2.71 22.84
C ILE A 409 13.66 -2.58 22.43
N GLY A 410 14.52 -2.03 23.28
CA GLY A 410 15.97 -1.98 23.01
C GLY A 410 16.57 -3.39 22.92
N LEU A 411 16.07 -4.33 23.72
CA LEU A 411 16.36 -5.75 23.61
C LEU A 411 15.55 -6.44 22.48
N GLN A 412 14.81 -5.71 21.64
CA GLN A 412 14.08 -6.25 20.49
C GLN A 412 13.24 -7.51 20.81
N LEU A 413 12.65 -7.56 22.00
CA LEU A 413 11.92 -8.73 22.48
C LEU A 413 10.60 -8.90 21.75
N ARG A 414 10.15 -10.15 21.61
CA ARG A 414 8.82 -10.47 21.07
C ARG A 414 7.74 -10.07 22.07
N LEU A 415 6.59 -9.62 21.57
CA LEU A 415 5.49 -9.12 22.40
C LEU A 415 5.13 -10.07 23.56
N TRP A 416 5.06 -11.37 23.31
CA TRP A 416 4.66 -12.33 24.33
C TRP A 416 5.68 -12.41 25.50
N LEU A 417 6.99 -12.29 25.23
CA LEU A 417 8.02 -12.21 26.28
C LEU A 417 7.90 -10.91 27.06
N ILE A 418 7.62 -9.80 26.36
CA ILE A 418 7.37 -8.51 26.99
C ILE A 418 6.19 -8.66 27.96
N GLU A 419 5.10 -9.29 27.55
CA GLU A 419 3.95 -9.56 28.43
C GLU A 419 4.37 -10.39 29.68
N GLN A 420 5.20 -11.43 29.53
CA GLN A 420 5.69 -12.22 30.66
C GLN A 420 6.60 -11.43 31.61
N ILE A 421 7.49 -10.61 31.06
CA ILE A 421 8.35 -9.71 31.84
C ILE A 421 7.50 -8.70 32.61
N PHE A 422 6.45 -8.17 31.99
CA PHE A 422 5.53 -7.26 32.65
C PHE A 422 4.73 -7.95 33.77
N VAL A 423 4.32 -9.20 33.60
CA VAL A 423 3.69 -10.01 34.67
C VAL A 423 4.63 -10.20 35.87
N LYS A 424 5.94 -10.33 35.64
CA LYS A 424 6.96 -10.39 36.70
C LYS A 424 7.16 -9.05 37.40
N SER A 425 6.88 -7.95 36.72
CA SER A 425 6.98 -6.60 37.25
C SER A 425 5.73 -6.20 38.06
N GLN A 426 5.76 -5.00 38.67
CA GLN A 426 4.57 -4.40 39.28
C GLN A 426 3.70 -3.61 38.26
N ASN A 427 4.09 -3.58 36.99
CA ASN A 427 3.40 -2.84 35.95
C ASN A 427 2.34 -3.71 35.27
N LYS A 428 1.24 -3.09 34.82
CA LYS A 428 0.15 -3.78 34.11
C LYS A 428 0.02 -3.22 32.69
N LEU A 429 0.22 -4.08 31.69
CA LEU A 429 -0.07 -3.79 30.28
C LEU A 429 -1.56 -3.99 29.99
N THR A 430 -2.20 -3.00 29.36
CA THR A 430 -3.61 -3.08 28.94
C THR A 430 -3.77 -3.08 27.42
N ARG A 431 -4.47 -4.08 26.87
CA ARG A 431 -4.73 -4.19 25.42
C ARG A 431 -5.74 -3.18 24.88
N TYR A 432 -6.44 -2.45 25.75
CA TYR A 432 -7.63 -1.68 25.37
C TYR A 432 -7.52 -0.18 25.62
N GLN A 433 -6.43 0.29 26.23
CA GLN A 433 -6.23 1.70 26.54
C GLN A 433 -4.86 2.16 26.05
N ASP A 434 -4.80 3.38 25.51
CA ASP A 434 -3.54 4.01 25.14
C ASP A 434 -2.80 4.51 26.40
N PRO A 435 -1.46 4.45 26.43
CA PRO A 435 -0.57 4.17 25.29
C PRO A 435 -0.32 2.67 25.01
N ASP A 436 -0.58 1.78 25.97
CA ASP A 436 -0.28 0.33 25.90
C ASP A 436 -0.90 -0.38 24.69
N LYS A 437 -2.15 -0.06 24.36
CA LYS A 437 -2.84 -0.58 23.17
C LYS A 437 -2.04 -0.30 21.90
N THR A 438 -1.49 0.90 21.77
CA THR A 438 -0.67 1.27 20.62
C THR A 438 0.69 0.58 20.67
N TYR A 439 1.31 0.44 21.84
CA TYR A 439 2.56 -0.31 22.00
C TYR A 439 2.42 -1.75 21.49
N ILE A 440 1.36 -2.42 21.92
CA ILE A 440 1.04 -3.81 21.55
C ILE A 440 0.82 -3.92 20.03
N ARG A 441 0.04 -3.00 19.43
CA ARG A 441 -0.21 -3.01 17.97
C ARG A 441 1.07 -2.83 17.15
N ILE A 442 1.96 -1.95 17.60
CA ILE A 442 3.26 -1.75 16.94
C ILE A 442 4.07 -3.04 17.00
N LEU A 443 4.18 -3.66 18.19
CA LEU A 443 4.96 -4.89 18.40
C LEU A 443 4.36 -6.11 17.68
N GLU A 444 3.05 -6.17 17.49
CA GLU A 444 2.39 -7.21 16.68
C GLU A 444 2.75 -7.08 15.19
N ARG A 445 2.88 -5.85 14.68
CA ARG A 445 3.11 -5.59 13.24
C ARG A 445 4.58 -5.49 12.86
N PHE A 446 5.42 -5.00 13.76
CA PHE A 446 6.87 -4.84 13.57
C PHE A 446 7.64 -5.49 14.72
N PRO A 447 7.73 -6.84 14.75
CA PRO A 447 8.57 -7.54 15.72
C PRO A 447 10.03 -7.08 15.61
N GLY A 448 10.68 -6.83 16.75
CA GLY A 448 12.09 -6.42 16.78
C GLY A 448 12.37 -4.97 16.32
N VAL A 449 11.33 -4.13 16.23
CA VAL A 449 11.45 -2.70 15.93
C VAL A 449 12.45 -2.01 16.85
N THR A 450 13.26 -1.10 16.30
CA THR A 450 14.21 -0.31 17.09
C THR A 450 13.49 0.73 17.94
N LEU A 451 14.10 1.20 19.02
CA LEU A 451 13.50 2.25 19.85
C LEU A 451 13.23 3.53 19.06
N ASN A 452 14.14 3.93 18.15
CA ASN A 452 13.98 5.13 17.33
C ASN A 452 12.74 5.02 16.42
N ASP A 453 12.57 3.88 15.74
CA ASP A 453 11.40 3.64 14.90
C ASP A 453 10.12 3.55 15.73
N PHE A 454 10.17 2.88 16.89
CA PHE A 454 9.05 2.78 17.81
C PHE A 454 8.59 4.16 18.28
N ASN A 455 9.51 5.01 18.75
CA ASN A 455 9.22 6.39 19.15
C ASN A 455 8.69 7.23 17.99
N GLY A 456 9.20 7.04 16.79
CA GLY A 456 8.65 7.65 15.58
C GLY A 456 7.19 7.26 15.33
N MET A 457 6.84 5.99 15.53
CA MET A 457 5.45 5.50 15.43
C MET A 457 4.56 6.04 16.56
N LEU A 458 5.07 6.19 17.79
CA LEU A 458 4.35 6.84 18.89
C LEU A 458 4.02 8.30 18.56
N LYS A 459 5.01 9.03 18.03
CA LYS A 459 4.83 10.42 17.60
C LYS A 459 3.77 10.54 16.51
N ALA A 460 3.76 9.63 15.53
CA ALA A 460 2.71 9.58 14.51
C ALA A 460 1.32 9.32 15.11
N ALA A 461 1.24 8.47 16.15
CA ALA A 461 0.02 8.22 16.91
C ALA A 461 -0.33 9.34 17.92
N LYS A 462 0.42 10.44 17.97
CA LYS A 462 0.28 11.54 18.94
C LYS A 462 0.43 11.10 20.41
N LEU A 463 1.26 10.10 20.65
CA LEU A 463 1.60 9.58 21.97
C LEU A 463 3.01 10.04 22.39
N PRO A 464 3.29 10.11 23.70
CA PRO A 464 4.62 10.48 24.20
C PRO A 464 5.66 9.41 23.85
N GLU A 465 6.86 9.84 23.50
CA GLU A 465 8.03 8.98 23.32
C GLU A 465 8.47 8.34 24.65
N ILE A 466 9.03 7.13 24.56
CA ILE A 466 9.59 6.38 25.68
C ILE A 466 11.13 6.42 25.66
N GLY A 467 11.75 6.27 26.83
CA GLY A 467 13.18 6.53 27.04
C GLY A 467 13.42 7.86 27.77
N THR A 468 14.67 8.15 28.13
CA THR A 468 14.99 9.45 28.77
C THR A 468 14.98 10.53 27.71
N LYS A 469 14.14 11.56 27.90
CA LYS A 469 14.27 12.80 27.14
C LYS A 469 15.64 13.39 27.45
N GLU A 470 16.55 13.39 26.48
CA GLU A 470 17.69 14.29 26.57
C GLU A 470 17.12 15.69 26.78
N LYS A 471 17.49 16.34 27.90
CA LYS A 471 17.28 17.78 27.99
C LYS A 471 18.09 18.36 26.85
N VAL A 472 17.40 18.90 25.84
CA VAL A 472 18.00 19.77 24.84
C VAL A 472 18.74 20.85 25.62
N SER A 473 20.07 20.74 25.65
CA SER A 473 20.98 21.75 26.18
C SER A 473 21.23 22.82 25.13
#